data_AF-A0A969BSZ6-F1
#
_entry.id   AF-A0A969BSZ6-F1
#
_cell.length_a   1.000
_cell.length_b   1.000
_cell.length_c   1.000
_cell.angle_alpha   90.00
_cell.angle_beta   90.00
_cell.angle_gamma   90.00
#
_symmetry.space_group_name_H-M   'P 1'
#
loop_
_entity.id
_entity.type
_entity.pdbx_description
1 polymer ?
#
loop_
_entity_poly.entity_id
_entity_poly.type
_entity_poly.pdbx_seq_one_letter_code
_entity_poly.pdbx_strand_id
1 'polypeptide(L)'
;MVSGSAATTIPSGLPNAQGSYVGTTSSPLNAKLAPLNNYGGHTQTMALLRGSPALNAAISSTSASDQRIYPIIGTADIGAYEAGTINQYAIWSLEAVGSSLSTTGDADNDGNSNLLEYASLTDPLNSNSINHLLFNRNAAGTQATLSFATRFNATDLSYAIQCSNNLSTWSTIYTYDGATQTGMPTLGVTVSTSLTSTTLVDTNITSQEKLFYRMQVTKP
;
A
#
# COMPACT_ATOMS: atom_id res chain seq x y z
N MET A 1 42.28 -32.52 -16.99
CA MET A 1 41.17 -33.41 -16.57
C MET A 1 41.20 -33.46 -15.05
N VAL A 2 40.36 -32.66 -14.39
CA VAL A 2 40.14 -32.78 -12.94
C VAL A 2 38.84 -33.53 -12.79
N SER A 3 38.93 -34.67 -12.11
CA SER A 3 37.86 -35.58 -11.75
C SER A 3 36.67 -34.86 -11.12
N GLY A 4 35.46 -35.23 -11.55
CA GLY A 4 34.21 -34.68 -11.04
C GLY A 4 34.15 -34.69 -9.51
N SER A 5 33.97 -33.50 -8.93
CA SER A 5 33.34 -33.39 -7.62
C SER A 5 31.88 -33.76 -7.82
N ALA A 6 31.42 -34.81 -7.15
CA ALA A 6 30.01 -35.13 -7.04
C ALA A 6 29.23 -33.86 -6.71
N ALA A 7 28.15 -33.60 -7.43
CA ALA A 7 27.21 -32.57 -7.04
C ALA A 7 26.72 -32.93 -5.64
N THR A 8 27.17 -32.21 -4.62
CA THR A 8 26.62 -32.30 -3.28
C THR A 8 25.14 -31.98 -3.43
N THR A 9 24.28 -33.00 -3.37
CA THR A 9 22.84 -32.80 -3.44
C THR A 9 22.45 -31.90 -2.29
N ILE A 10 22.00 -30.68 -2.58
CA ILE A 10 21.44 -29.80 -1.56
C ILE A 10 20.11 -30.43 -1.14
N PRO A 11 19.95 -30.85 0.12
CA PRO A 11 18.73 -31.51 0.56
C PRO A 11 17.54 -30.56 0.44
N SER A 12 16.38 -31.08 0.06
CA SER A 12 15.14 -30.31 0.04
C SER A 12 14.80 -29.77 1.44
N GLY A 13 14.21 -28.59 1.52
CA GLY A 13 13.79 -27.97 2.78
C GLY A 13 13.47 -26.49 2.62
N LEU A 14 12.64 -25.94 3.51
CA LEU A 14 12.13 -24.56 3.48
C LEU A 14 12.26 -23.87 4.85
N PRO A 15 13.46 -23.42 5.26
CA PRO A 15 14.76 -23.76 4.68
C PRO A 15 15.23 -25.16 5.14
N ASN A 16 16.20 -25.74 4.43
CA ASN A 16 16.90 -26.94 4.90
C ASN A 16 17.87 -26.60 6.05
N ALA A 17 18.56 -27.60 6.59
CA ALA A 17 19.53 -27.42 7.69
C ALA A 17 20.73 -26.52 7.32
N GLN A 18 20.91 -26.19 6.04
CA GLN A 18 21.92 -25.28 5.51
C GLN A 18 21.36 -23.89 5.18
N GLY A 19 20.11 -23.59 5.55
CA GLY A 19 19.48 -22.30 5.27
C GLY A 19 19.04 -22.10 3.81
N SER A 20 19.09 -23.15 2.99
CA SER A 20 18.70 -23.08 1.58
C SER A 20 17.23 -23.48 1.40
N TYR A 21 16.54 -22.79 0.49
CA TYR A 21 15.18 -23.11 0.09
C TYR A 21 15.19 -23.97 -1.17
N VAL A 22 14.90 -25.26 -1.02
CA VAL A 22 15.05 -26.25 -2.10
C VAL A 22 13.80 -27.12 -2.21
N GLY A 23 13.14 -27.05 -3.36
CA GLY A 23 12.05 -27.95 -3.73
C GLY A 23 12.57 -29.23 -4.39
N THR A 24 11.66 -30.12 -4.78
CA THR A 24 11.98 -31.35 -5.51
C THR A 24 11.36 -31.30 -6.91
N THR A 25 11.71 -32.25 -7.78
CA THR A 25 11.01 -32.41 -9.07
C THR A 25 9.54 -32.81 -8.89
N SER A 26 9.22 -33.56 -7.83
CA SER A 26 7.86 -33.96 -7.47
C SER A 26 7.07 -32.88 -6.73
N SER A 27 7.75 -31.89 -6.15
CA SER A 27 7.18 -30.77 -5.42
C SER A 27 8.08 -29.54 -5.60
N PRO A 28 8.03 -28.90 -6.79
CA PRO A 28 8.89 -27.76 -7.07
C PRO A 28 8.53 -26.59 -6.15
N LEU A 29 9.55 -25.91 -5.63
CA LEU A 29 9.34 -24.70 -4.85
C LEU A 29 9.05 -23.53 -5.80
N ASN A 30 7.87 -22.95 -5.67
CA ASN A 30 7.56 -21.70 -6.36
C ASN A 30 8.17 -20.52 -5.59
N ALA A 31 9.07 -19.78 -6.24
CA ALA A 31 9.69 -18.58 -5.68
C ALA A 31 8.69 -17.41 -5.52
N LYS A 32 7.52 -17.49 -6.18
CA LYS A 32 6.46 -16.47 -6.18
C LYS A 32 7.02 -15.09 -6.51
N LEU A 33 7.59 -14.98 -7.70
CA LEU A 33 8.16 -13.76 -8.24
C LEU A 33 7.27 -13.22 -9.35
N ALA A 34 7.12 -11.90 -9.41
CA ALA A 34 6.57 -11.24 -10.58
C ALA A 34 7.58 -11.32 -11.75
N PRO A 35 7.13 -11.24 -13.02
CA PRO A 35 8.03 -11.21 -14.18
C PRO A 35 9.05 -10.06 -14.11
N LEU A 36 10.20 -10.19 -14.77
CA LEU A 36 11.20 -9.12 -14.84
C LEU A 36 10.58 -7.84 -15.43
N ASN A 37 10.52 -6.76 -14.64
CA ASN A 37 9.92 -5.49 -15.06
C ASN A 37 10.43 -4.32 -14.22
N ASN A 38 9.93 -3.11 -14.51
CA ASN A 38 10.19 -1.93 -13.71
C ASN A 38 9.26 -1.91 -12.48
N TYR A 39 9.81 -2.27 -11.32
CA TYR A 39 9.15 -2.16 -10.01
C TYR A 39 9.78 -1.03 -9.16
N GLY A 40 10.21 0.04 -9.84
CA GLY A 40 10.98 1.15 -9.29
C GLY A 40 12.49 0.99 -9.48
N GLY A 41 13.24 2.07 -9.21
CA GLY A 41 14.70 2.10 -9.33
C GLY A 41 15.23 2.25 -10.76
N HIS A 42 16.54 2.07 -10.93
CA HIS A 42 17.25 2.31 -12.19
C HIS A 42 17.33 1.09 -13.12
N THR A 43 16.94 -0.09 -12.64
CA THR A 43 17.05 -1.37 -13.36
C THR A 43 15.81 -2.22 -13.14
N GLN A 44 15.49 -3.08 -14.10
CA GLN A 44 14.41 -4.06 -13.93
C GLN A 44 14.75 -5.07 -12.83
N THR A 45 13.74 -5.47 -12.06
CA THR A 45 13.82 -6.46 -10.99
C THR A 45 12.64 -7.44 -11.08
N MET A 46 12.60 -8.44 -10.21
CA MET A 46 11.46 -9.33 -10.04
C MET A 46 10.88 -9.11 -8.65
N ALA A 47 9.72 -8.44 -8.56
CA ALA A 47 9.07 -8.17 -7.29
C ALA A 47 8.64 -9.46 -6.59
N LEU A 48 8.74 -9.49 -5.26
CA LEU A 48 8.23 -10.60 -4.46
C LEU A 48 6.70 -10.53 -4.39
N LEU A 49 6.02 -11.60 -4.79
CA LEU A 49 4.58 -11.72 -4.64
C LEU A 49 4.23 -12.09 -3.20
N ARG A 50 2.98 -11.81 -2.78
CA ARG A 50 2.45 -12.19 -1.46
C ARG A 50 2.83 -13.63 -1.06
N GLY A 51 3.47 -13.77 0.09
CA GLY A 51 3.84 -15.07 0.66
C GLY A 51 4.96 -15.79 -0.10
N SER A 52 5.82 -15.06 -0.80
CA SER A 52 7.08 -15.60 -1.34
C SER A 52 7.97 -16.18 -0.24
N PRO A 53 8.61 -17.34 -0.47
CA PRO A 53 9.61 -17.89 0.46
C PRO A 53 10.86 -17.02 0.61
N ALA A 54 11.04 -16.01 -0.25
CA ALA A 54 12.15 -15.06 -0.15
C ALA A 54 11.91 -13.92 0.85
N LEU A 55 10.66 -13.72 1.30
CA LEU A 55 10.31 -12.64 2.23
C LEU A 55 10.94 -12.84 3.61
N ASN A 56 11.68 -11.84 4.09
CA ASN A 56 12.41 -11.81 5.36
C ASN A 56 13.25 -13.08 5.59
N ALA A 57 13.79 -13.67 4.51
CA ALA A 57 14.38 -15.00 4.54
C ALA A 57 15.92 -15.01 4.47
N ALA A 58 16.55 -13.84 4.27
CA ALA A 58 18.00 -13.77 4.25
C ALA A 58 18.59 -14.07 5.63
N ILE A 59 19.67 -14.87 5.67
CA ILE A 59 20.40 -15.16 6.92
C ILE A 59 21.11 -13.90 7.42
N SER A 60 21.72 -13.15 6.50
CA SER A 60 22.34 -11.86 6.74
C SER A 60 22.45 -11.08 5.43
N SER A 61 22.53 -9.76 5.54
CA SER A 61 22.84 -8.86 4.42
C SER A 61 23.78 -7.76 4.93
N THR A 62 24.79 -7.44 4.13
CA THR A 62 25.66 -6.27 4.37
C THR A 62 25.18 -5.03 3.62
N SER A 63 24.18 -5.18 2.75
CA SER A 63 23.60 -4.08 1.98
C SER A 63 22.58 -3.34 2.83
N ALA A 64 22.58 -2.01 2.74
CA ALA A 64 21.57 -1.16 3.40
C ALA A 64 20.29 -0.98 2.55
N SER A 65 20.34 -1.37 1.28
CA SER A 65 19.28 -1.19 0.30
C SER A 65 19.32 -2.27 -0.78
N ASP A 66 18.21 -2.49 -1.45
CA ASP A 66 18.11 -3.36 -2.62
C ASP A 66 18.66 -2.71 -3.91
N GLN A 67 18.54 -3.40 -5.05
CA GLN A 67 19.04 -2.92 -6.35
C GLN A 67 18.36 -1.63 -6.82
N ARG A 68 17.15 -1.34 -6.32
CA ARG A 68 16.36 -0.15 -6.65
C ARG A 68 16.72 1.04 -5.76
N ILE A 69 17.61 0.84 -4.78
CA ILE A 69 17.99 1.81 -3.74
C ILE A 69 16.84 2.01 -2.72
N TYR A 70 15.91 1.05 -2.60
CA TYR A 70 14.97 1.04 -1.49
C TYR A 70 15.64 0.46 -0.24
N PRO A 71 15.42 1.06 0.94
CA PRO A 71 16.07 0.63 2.17
C PRO A 71 15.63 -0.76 2.59
N ILE A 72 16.57 -1.55 3.09
CA ILE A 72 16.31 -2.82 3.77
C ILE A 72 15.99 -2.50 5.23
N ILE A 73 14.81 -2.89 5.71
CA ILE A 73 14.34 -2.61 7.07
C ILE A 73 14.04 -3.92 7.79
N GLY A 74 14.85 -4.25 8.80
CA GLY A 74 14.71 -5.51 9.53
C GLY A 74 15.47 -6.65 8.85
N THR A 75 14.82 -7.79 8.64
CA THR A 75 15.45 -8.95 8.00
C THR A 75 15.31 -8.82 6.49
N ALA A 76 16.43 -8.82 5.78
CA ALA A 76 16.42 -8.66 4.33
C ALA A 76 15.67 -9.81 3.62
N ASP A 77 15.11 -9.47 2.46
CA ASP A 77 14.60 -10.44 1.52
C ASP A 77 15.74 -11.11 0.73
N ILE A 78 15.49 -12.34 0.25
CA ILE A 78 16.43 -13.01 -0.66
C ILE A 78 16.24 -12.47 -2.08
N GLY A 79 17.24 -11.75 -2.58
CA GLY A 79 17.33 -11.37 -3.98
C GLY A 79 17.71 -9.90 -4.19
N ALA A 80 17.29 -9.35 -5.34
CA ALA A 80 17.59 -7.98 -5.73
C ALA A 80 16.47 -6.97 -5.39
N TYR A 81 15.39 -7.45 -4.76
CA TYR A 81 14.17 -6.71 -4.47
C TYR A 81 13.81 -6.87 -2.99
N GLU A 82 13.57 -5.75 -2.31
CA GLU A 82 13.04 -5.71 -0.94
C GLU A 82 11.54 -5.31 -0.95
N ALA A 83 10.67 -6.17 -0.43
CA ALA A 83 9.25 -5.91 -0.28
C ALA A 83 8.94 -4.92 0.85
N GLY A 84 7.70 -4.42 0.87
CA GLY A 84 7.26 -3.37 1.80
C GLY A 84 7.32 -1.96 1.19
N THR A 85 7.73 -1.84 -0.07
CA THR A 85 7.74 -0.57 -0.83
C THR A 85 6.39 -0.28 -1.48
N ILE A 86 5.35 -0.25 -0.65
CA ILE A 86 3.94 -0.25 -1.09
C ILE A 86 3.39 1.15 -1.47
N ASN A 87 4.23 2.13 -1.79
CA ASN A 87 3.80 3.49 -2.15
C ASN A 87 3.48 3.68 -3.64
N GLN A 88 3.28 2.58 -4.36
CA GLN A 88 2.70 2.56 -5.71
C GLN A 88 1.66 1.44 -5.79
N TYR A 89 0.50 1.72 -6.38
CA TYR A 89 -0.63 0.79 -6.48
C TYR A 89 -0.24 -0.53 -7.15
N ALA A 90 0.50 -0.45 -8.25
CA ALA A 90 0.91 -1.65 -9.00
C ALA A 90 1.77 -2.59 -8.14
N ILE A 91 2.74 -2.04 -7.41
CA ILE A 91 3.61 -2.81 -6.50
C ILE A 91 2.80 -3.34 -5.32
N TRP A 92 1.97 -2.49 -4.70
CA TRP A 92 1.10 -2.90 -3.61
C TRP A 92 0.19 -4.06 -4.02
N SER A 93 -0.39 -4.08 -5.21
CA SER A 93 -1.25 -5.20 -5.63
C SER A 93 -0.50 -6.53 -5.68
N LEU A 94 0.76 -6.53 -6.13
CA LEU A 94 1.61 -7.71 -6.18
C LEU A 94 2.00 -8.19 -4.78
N GLU A 95 2.34 -7.28 -3.88
CA GLU A 95 2.77 -7.63 -2.52
C GLU A 95 1.58 -7.95 -1.60
N ALA A 96 0.46 -7.26 -1.77
CA ALA A 96 -0.74 -7.42 -0.95
C ALA A 96 -1.59 -8.62 -1.39
N VAL A 97 -1.63 -8.95 -2.69
CA VAL A 97 -2.51 -10.01 -3.22
C VAL A 97 -1.76 -11.11 -3.95
N GLY A 98 -0.57 -10.82 -4.49
CA GLY A 98 0.18 -11.77 -5.32
C GLY A 98 -0.16 -11.70 -6.80
N SER A 99 -0.96 -10.71 -7.23
CA SER A 99 -1.30 -10.49 -8.63
C SER A 99 -1.71 -9.04 -8.87
N SER A 100 -1.68 -8.60 -10.12
CA SER A 100 -2.14 -7.26 -10.48
C SER A 100 -3.65 -7.13 -10.33
N LEU A 101 -4.09 -6.08 -9.63
CA LEU A 101 -5.50 -5.77 -9.44
C LEU A 101 -5.97 -4.62 -10.33
N SER A 102 -7.24 -4.64 -10.70
CA SER A 102 -7.91 -3.47 -11.29
C SER A 102 -8.27 -2.48 -10.18
N THR A 103 -8.06 -1.18 -10.43
CA THR A 103 -8.39 -0.10 -9.48
C THR A 103 -9.87 -0.07 -9.09
N THR A 104 -10.76 -0.43 -10.01
CA THR A 104 -12.22 -0.47 -9.78
C THR A 104 -12.74 -1.86 -9.41
N GLY A 105 -11.86 -2.86 -9.36
CA GLY A 105 -12.24 -4.19 -8.87
C GLY A 105 -12.50 -4.17 -7.37
N ASP A 106 -13.14 -5.21 -6.88
CA ASP A 106 -13.45 -5.43 -5.47
C ASP A 106 -13.10 -6.89 -5.20
N ALA A 107 -11.93 -7.12 -4.60
CA ALA A 107 -11.33 -8.45 -4.55
C ALA A 107 -11.98 -9.37 -3.49
N ASP A 108 -12.57 -8.81 -2.43
CA ASP A 108 -13.24 -9.56 -1.36
C ASP A 108 -14.76 -9.37 -1.34
N ASN A 109 -15.31 -8.52 -2.21
CA ASN A 109 -16.75 -8.24 -2.39
C ASN A 109 -17.39 -7.52 -1.19
N ASP A 110 -16.65 -6.62 -0.55
CA ASP A 110 -17.15 -5.80 0.57
C ASP A 110 -17.74 -4.44 0.12
N GLY A 111 -17.65 -4.14 -1.18
CA GLY A 111 -18.11 -2.90 -1.78
C GLY A 111 -17.03 -1.81 -1.89
N ASN A 112 -15.84 -2.02 -1.32
CA ASN A 112 -14.69 -1.15 -1.48
C ASN A 112 -13.91 -1.54 -2.74
N SER A 113 -13.64 -0.54 -3.59
CA SER A 113 -12.74 -0.76 -4.72
C SER A 113 -11.32 -1.01 -4.22
N ASN A 114 -10.52 -1.80 -4.93
CA ASN A 114 -9.11 -2.05 -4.62
C ASN A 114 -8.29 -0.74 -4.54
N LEU A 115 -8.67 0.31 -5.30
CA LEU A 115 -8.03 1.63 -5.17
C LEU A 115 -8.35 2.31 -3.84
N LEU A 116 -9.59 2.16 -3.35
CA LEU A 116 -9.97 2.65 -2.03
C LEU A 116 -9.18 1.87 -0.97
N GLU A 117 -9.12 0.54 -1.08
CA GLU A 117 -8.34 -0.30 -0.16
C GLU A 117 -6.87 0.12 -0.07
N TYR A 118 -6.27 0.34 -1.24
CA TYR A 118 -4.91 0.86 -1.36
C TYR A 118 -4.75 2.21 -0.64
N ALA A 119 -5.67 3.13 -0.87
CA ALA A 119 -5.63 4.49 -0.32
C ALA A 119 -5.83 4.52 1.20
N SER A 120 -6.70 3.67 1.72
CA SER A 120 -7.05 3.59 3.14
C SER A 120 -6.24 2.60 3.96
N LEU A 121 -5.20 2.00 3.39
CA LEU A 121 -4.34 1.04 4.08
C LEU A 121 -5.10 -0.19 4.60
N THR A 122 -6.14 -0.61 3.89
CA THR A 122 -6.94 -1.80 4.19
C THR A 122 -6.47 -3.00 3.37
N ASP A 123 -6.87 -4.20 3.78
CA ASP A 123 -6.49 -5.47 3.16
C ASP A 123 -7.56 -5.89 2.14
N PRO A 124 -7.26 -5.86 0.83
CA PRO A 124 -8.24 -6.10 -0.23
C PRO A 124 -8.71 -7.56 -0.32
N LEU A 125 -8.18 -8.45 0.54
CA LEU A 125 -8.59 -9.86 0.63
C LEU A 125 -9.38 -10.15 1.91
N ASN A 126 -9.70 -9.13 2.71
CA ASN A 126 -10.39 -9.28 3.97
C ASN A 126 -11.53 -8.27 4.07
N SER A 127 -12.75 -8.75 3.85
CA SER A 127 -13.97 -7.94 3.89
C SER A 127 -14.28 -7.31 5.27
N ASN A 128 -13.48 -7.63 6.30
CA ASN A 128 -13.56 -7.01 7.62
C ASN A 128 -12.45 -5.95 7.83
N SER A 129 -11.63 -5.66 6.82
CA SER A 129 -10.64 -4.59 6.85
C SER A 129 -11.34 -3.27 6.61
N ILE A 130 -11.96 -2.74 7.66
CA ILE A 130 -12.86 -1.60 7.51
C ILE A 130 -12.06 -0.30 7.38
N ASN A 131 -12.32 0.45 6.32
CA ASN A 131 -11.85 1.82 6.18
C ASN A 131 -12.56 2.73 7.20
N HIS A 132 -11.80 3.31 8.12
CA HIS A 132 -12.34 4.19 9.14
C HIS A 132 -12.33 5.65 8.68
N LEU A 133 -13.38 6.08 7.98
CA LEU A 133 -13.72 7.52 7.93
C LEU A 133 -14.48 7.89 9.19
N LEU A 134 -13.78 8.51 10.13
CA LEU A 134 -14.34 8.99 11.38
C LEU A 134 -14.83 10.42 11.22
N PHE A 135 -16.05 10.67 11.68
CA PHE A 135 -16.66 11.99 11.69
C PHE A 135 -17.03 12.37 13.11
N ASN A 136 -16.71 13.59 13.49
CA ASN A 136 -17.16 14.21 14.73
C ASN A 136 -17.64 15.64 14.48
N ARG A 137 -18.69 16.06 15.18
CA ARG A 137 -19.13 17.46 15.20
C ARG A 137 -19.11 17.94 16.65
N ASN A 138 -18.57 19.13 16.90
CA ASN A 138 -18.54 19.67 18.25
C ASN A 138 -19.95 19.99 18.78
N ALA A 139 -20.10 20.07 20.11
CA ALA A 139 -21.39 20.32 20.74
C ALA A 139 -22.03 21.66 20.30
N ALA A 140 -21.21 22.67 20.00
CA ALA A 140 -21.67 23.97 19.51
C ALA A 140 -22.15 23.93 18.03
N GLY A 141 -21.89 22.86 17.29
CA GLY A 141 -22.24 22.73 15.88
C GLY A 141 -21.46 23.65 14.93
N THR A 142 -20.36 24.24 15.40
CA THR A 142 -19.53 25.20 14.65
C THR A 142 -18.31 24.56 13.99
N GLN A 143 -18.02 23.29 14.30
CA GLN A 143 -16.85 22.58 13.80
C GLN A 143 -17.16 21.12 13.52
N ALA A 144 -16.70 20.64 12.35
CA ALA A 144 -16.63 19.23 12.01
C ALA A 144 -15.16 18.78 11.98
N THR A 145 -14.90 17.56 12.42
CA THR A 145 -13.61 16.89 12.32
C THR A 145 -13.78 15.60 11.54
N LEU A 146 -12.95 15.42 10.52
CA LEU A 146 -12.86 14.20 9.74
C LEU A 146 -11.48 13.59 9.93
N SER A 147 -11.39 12.33 10.32
CA SER A 147 -10.14 11.59 10.38
C SER A 147 -10.26 10.33 9.54
N PHE A 148 -9.29 10.10 8.66
CA PHE A 148 -9.26 8.91 7.82
C PHE A 148 -7.83 8.39 7.64
N ALA A 149 -7.72 7.12 7.28
CA ALA A 149 -6.46 6.52 6.89
C ALA A 149 -6.02 7.05 5.52
N THR A 150 -4.73 7.35 5.39
CA THR A 150 -4.14 7.85 4.15
C THR A 150 -2.76 7.28 3.95
N ARG A 151 -2.48 6.77 2.76
CA ARG A 151 -1.13 6.50 2.29
C ARG A 151 -0.46 7.79 1.79
N PHE A 152 0.16 8.54 2.69
CA PHE A 152 0.64 9.90 2.38
C PHE A 152 1.81 9.91 1.38
N ASN A 153 2.72 8.93 1.44
CA ASN A 153 3.88 8.88 0.56
C ASN A 153 3.60 8.25 -0.82
N ALA A 154 2.35 7.89 -1.13
CA ALA A 154 2.00 7.35 -2.44
C ALA A 154 2.04 8.43 -3.51
N THR A 155 2.88 8.24 -4.52
CA THR A 155 3.06 9.22 -5.60
C THR A 155 2.04 9.07 -6.73
N ASP A 156 1.27 7.98 -6.73
CA ASP A 156 0.26 7.66 -7.73
C ASP A 156 -1.17 7.73 -7.16
N LEU A 157 -1.38 8.57 -6.16
CA LEU A 157 -2.65 8.69 -5.47
C LEU A 157 -2.99 10.15 -5.17
N SER A 158 -4.25 10.52 -5.40
CA SER A 158 -4.79 11.81 -5.00
C SER A 158 -6.07 11.60 -4.19
N TYR A 159 -6.30 12.49 -3.22
CA TYR A 159 -7.48 12.51 -2.36
C TYR A 159 -8.22 13.82 -2.57
N ALA A 160 -9.55 13.77 -2.57
CA ALA A 160 -10.40 14.95 -2.50
C ALA A 160 -11.48 14.74 -1.44
N ILE A 161 -11.57 15.67 -0.49
CA ILE A 161 -12.65 15.71 0.49
C ILE A 161 -13.67 16.74 0.03
N GLN A 162 -14.92 16.28 -0.05
CA GLN A 162 -16.03 17.10 -0.46
C GLN A 162 -17.08 17.13 0.63
N CYS A 163 -17.76 18.27 0.75
CA CYS A 163 -18.90 18.43 1.64
C CYS A 163 -20.19 18.74 0.86
N SER A 164 -21.33 18.44 1.48
CA SER A 164 -22.66 18.74 0.96
C SER A 164 -23.64 18.95 2.11
N ASN A 165 -24.70 19.71 1.86
CA ASN A 165 -25.86 19.83 2.76
C ASN A 165 -27.11 19.12 2.21
N ASN A 166 -27.05 18.56 0.99
CA ASN A 166 -28.22 18.02 0.30
C ASN A 166 -27.96 16.72 -0.49
N LEU A 167 -26.75 16.14 -0.39
CA LEU A 167 -26.29 14.94 -1.12
C LEU A 167 -26.24 15.07 -2.66
N SER A 168 -26.60 16.22 -3.21
CA SER A 168 -26.73 16.45 -4.65
C SER A 168 -25.62 17.37 -5.18
N THR A 169 -25.41 18.50 -4.51
CA THR A 169 -24.35 19.45 -4.82
C THR A 169 -23.19 19.24 -3.87
N TRP A 170 -21.99 19.11 -4.40
CA TRP A 170 -20.78 18.81 -3.65
C TRP A 170 -19.72 19.88 -3.91
N SER A 171 -19.10 20.36 -2.84
CA SER A 171 -17.99 21.31 -2.90
C SER A 171 -16.73 20.64 -2.38
N THR A 172 -15.62 20.73 -3.11
CA THR A 172 -14.31 20.27 -2.64
C THR A 172 -13.76 21.27 -1.63
N ILE A 173 -13.40 20.76 -0.45
CA ILE A 173 -12.85 21.55 0.66
C ILE A 173 -11.39 21.25 0.96
N TYR A 174 -10.89 20.13 0.46
CA TYR A 174 -9.49 19.75 0.55
C TYR A 174 -9.12 18.83 -0.61
N THR A 175 -7.93 19.02 -1.14
CA THR A 175 -7.29 18.06 -2.04
C THR A 175 -5.89 17.74 -1.54
N TYR A 176 -5.44 16.51 -1.79
CA TYR A 176 -4.06 16.10 -1.65
C TYR A 176 -3.63 15.45 -2.96
N ASP A 177 -2.58 15.98 -3.57
CA ASP A 177 -1.94 15.36 -4.73
C ASP A 177 -0.65 14.66 -4.27
N GLY A 178 -0.64 13.34 -4.29
CA GLY A 178 0.50 12.52 -3.89
C GLY A 178 1.70 12.64 -4.83
N ALA A 179 1.49 13.00 -6.11
CA ALA A 179 2.60 13.19 -7.06
C ALA A 179 3.46 14.40 -6.68
N THR A 180 2.82 15.50 -6.28
CA THR A 180 3.48 16.73 -5.82
C THR A 180 3.59 16.81 -4.30
N GLN A 181 3.06 15.82 -3.57
CA GLN A 181 2.91 15.80 -2.12
C GLN A 181 2.30 17.09 -1.55
N THR A 182 1.35 17.69 -2.27
CA THR A 182 0.79 19.00 -1.96
C THR A 182 -0.66 18.89 -1.51
N GLY A 183 -0.97 19.46 -0.34
CA GLY A 183 -2.33 19.58 0.20
C GLY A 183 -2.88 20.99 0.04
N MET A 184 -4.09 21.12 -0.48
CA MET A 184 -4.76 22.41 -0.71
C MET A 184 -6.11 22.47 0.02
N PRO A 185 -6.14 22.94 1.28
CA PRO A 185 -7.38 23.21 1.99
C PRO A 185 -8.01 24.54 1.55
N THR A 186 -9.33 24.61 1.57
CA THR A 186 -10.04 25.89 1.44
C THR A 186 -9.98 26.71 2.73
N LEU A 187 -10.28 28.01 2.67
CA LEU A 187 -10.38 28.84 3.87
C LEU A 187 -11.37 28.22 4.88
N GLY A 188 -11.04 28.26 6.17
CA GLY A 188 -11.84 27.65 7.23
C GLY A 188 -11.66 26.14 7.40
N VAL A 189 -10.76 25.52 6.61
CA VAL A 189 -10.34 24.14 6.79
C VAL A 189 -8.89 24.09 7.23
N THR A 190 -8.61 23.43 8.35
CA THR A 190 -7.24 23.10 8.76
C THR A 190 -7.00 21.60 8.62
N VAL A 191 -5.76 21.22 8.33
CA VAL A 191 -5.37 19.84 8.04
C VAL A 191 -4.12 19.48 8.81
N SER A 192 -4.13 18.31 9.45
CA SER A 192 -2.95 17.66 10.00
C SER A 192 -2.80 16.28 9.38
N THR A 193 -1.57 15.93 9.00
CA THR A 193 -1.27 14.64 8.38
C THR A 193 -0.15 13.92 9.10
N SER A 194 -0.21 12.59 9.07
CA SER A 194 0.87 11.67 9.35
C SER A 194 1.11 10.80 8.12
N LEU A 195 2.04 9.85 8.20
CA LEU A 195 2.28 8.90 7.11
C LEU A 195 1.06 8.01 6.81
N THR A 196 0.18 7.80 7.78
CA THR A 196 -0.91 6.82 7.72
C THR A 196 -2.30 7.40 7.99
N SER A 197 -2.40 8.67 8.38
CA SER A 197 -3.69 9.29 8.68
C SER A 197 -3.71 10.77 8.36
N THR A 198 -4.87 11.26 7.94
CA THR A 198 -5.15 12.67 7.71
C THR A 198 -6.36 13.08 8.55
N THR A 199 -6.25 14.21 9.24
CA THR A 199 -7.34 14.82 10.00
C THR A 199 -7.62 16.22 9.49
N LEU A 200 -8.88 16.50 9.19
CA LEU A 200 -9.37 17.81 8.77
C LEU A 200 -10.28 18.37 9.85
N VAL A 201 -10.21 19.68 10.04
CA VAL A 201 -11.13 20.43 10.86
C VAL A 201 -11.77 21.50 10.00
N ASP A 202 -13.08 21.43 9.81
CA ASP A 202 -13.88 22.34 8.99
C ASP A 202 -14.77 23.21 9.90
N THR A 203 -14.55 24.52 9.86
CA THR A 203 -15.32 25.52 10.62
C THR A 203 -16.37 26.27 9.78
N ASN A 204 -16.48 25.96 8.48
CA ASN A 204 -17.46 26.58 7.58
C ASN A 204 -18.89 26.02 7.75
N ILE A 205 -19.11 25.23 8.78
CA ILE A 205 -20.35 24.46 8.98
C ILE A 205 -21.37 25.12 9.90
N THR A 206 -21.10 26.35 10.34
CA THR A 206 -21.98 27.07 11.26
C THR A 206 -23.39 27.13 10.69
N SER A 207 -24.39 26.78 11.52
CA SER A 207 -25.81 26.74 11.16
C SER A 207 -26.22 25.69 10.10
N GLN A 208 -25.37 24.73 9.77
CA GLN A 208 -25.73 23.63 8.85
C GLN A 208 -26.45 22.48 9.58
N GLU A 209 -27.78 22.41 9.42
CA GLU A 209 -28.60 21.31 9.95
C GLU A 209 -28.23 19.95 9.35
N LYS A 210 -27.93 19.92 8.06
CA LYS A 210 -27.48 18.74 7.32
C LYS A 210 -26.05 18.93 6.85
N LEU A 211 -25.21 17.93 7.09
CA LEU A 211 -23.82 17.96 6.69
C LEU A 211 -23.37 16.55 6.35
N PHE A 212 -22.91 16.40 5.12
CA PHE A 212 -22.39 15.17 4.57
C PHE A 212 -20.99 15.44 4.07
N TYR A 213 -20.13 14.43 4.22
CA TYR A 213 -18.81 14.43 3.63
C TYR A 213 -18.61 13.16 2.84
N ARG A 214 -17.76 13.25 1.83
CA ARG A 214 -17.24 12.09 1.14
C ARG A 214 -15.78 12.30 0.80
N MET A 215 -15.07 11.19 0.74
CA MET A 215 -13.72 11.12 0.19
C MET A 215 -13.82 10.56 -1.22
N GLN A 216 -13.10 11.17 -2.15
CA GLN A 216 -12.81 10.62 -3.45
C GLN A 216 -11.33 10.32 -3.53
N VAL A 217 -11.00 9.14 -4.05
CA VAL A 217 -9.62 8.72 -4.32
C VAL A 217 -9.45 8.50 -5.80
N THR A 218 -8.36 9.00 -6.35
CA THR A 218 -8.03 8.84 -7.76
C THR A 218 -6.59 8.44 -7.92
N LYS A 219 -6.32 7.57 -8.88
CA LYS A 219 -4.98 7.27 -9.35
C LYS A 219 -4.80 7.95 -10.71
N PRO A 220 -3.97 9.01 -10.81
CA PRO A 220 -3.65 9.65 -12.08
C PRO A 220 -2.80 8.76 -13.01
#